data_AF-A0A6G4VP70-F1
#
_entry.id   AF-A0A6G4VP70-F1
#
_cell.length_a   1.000
_cell.length_b   1.000
_cell.length_c   1.000
_cell.angle_alpha   90.00
_cell.angle_beta   90.00
_cell.angle_gamma   90.00
#
_symmetry.space_group_name_H-M   'P 1'
#
loop_
_entity.id
_entity.type
_entity.pdbx_description
1 polymer ?
#
loop_
_entity_poly.entity_id
_entity_poly.type
_entity_poly.pdbx_seq_one_letter_code
_entity_poly.pdbx_strand_id
1 'polypeptide(L)'
;MADIDELVVQEHLVVVGYFKRRPMYATAAALALDEDLVRGVVAERIAWEAASVPRDAAAARIGWHWRDIVRMGEEGRITLGKGGRYLITDLEALAA
;
A
#
# COMPACT_ATOMS: atom_id res chain seq x y z
N MET A 1 5.10 -0.10 -0.69
CA MET A 1 5.15 -1.55 -0.94
C MET A 1 4.78 -1.75 -2.39
N ALA A 2 5.64 -2.39 -3.17
CA ALA A 2 5.38 -2.66 -4.57
C ALA A 2 4.51 -3.92 -4.71
N ASP A 3 3.79 -4.08 -5.83
CA ASP A 3 2.94 -5.25 -6.07
C ASP A 3 3.73 -6.57 -5.99
N ILE A 4 5.01 -6.55 -6.38
CA ILE A 4 5.89 -7.72 -6.27
C ILE A 4 6.19 -8.10 -4.81
N ASP A 5 6.19 -7.15 -3.89
CA ASP A 5 6.38 -7.44 -2.46
C ASP A 5 5.13 -8.15 -1.90
N GLU A 6 3.94 -7.78 -2.39
CA GLU A 6 2.68 -8.45 -2.02
C GLU A 6 2.67 -9.91 -2.49
N LEU A 7 3.10 -10.17 -3.73
CA LEU A 7 3.23 -11.53 -4.26
C LEU A 7 4.18 -12.39 -3.43
N VAL A 8 5.20 -11.79 -2.80
CA VAL A 8 6.10 -12.49 -1.88
C VAL A 8 5.43 -12.74 -0.53
N VAL A 9 4.73 -11.75 0.04
CA VAL A 9 4.00 -11.88 1.30
C VAL A 9 2.92 -12.97 1.21
N GLN A 10 2.27 -13.10 0.05
CA GLN A 10 1.26 -14.11 -0.24
C GLN A 10 1.85 -15.46 -0.68
N GLU A 11 3.18 -15.62 -0.62
CA GLU A 11 3.91 -16.84 -0.97
C GLU A 11 3.77 -17.29 -2.45
N HIS A 12 3.30 -16.42 -3.33
CA HIS A 12 3.23 -16.66 -4.78
C HIS A 12 4.58 -16.42 -5.49
N LEU A 13 5.49 -15.68 -4.86
CA LEU A 13 6.88 -15.54 -5.27
C LEU A 13 7.81 -15.73 -4.07
N VAL A 14 9.01 -16.25 -4.33
CA VAL A 14 10.05 -16.39 -3.31
C VAL A 14 11.29 -15.63 -3.77
N VAL A 15 11.84 -14.82 -2.86
CA VAL A 15 13.13 -14.17 -3.09
C VAL A 15 14.23 -15.23 -3.02
N VAL A 16 14.90 -15.49 -4.13
CA VAL A 16 15.98 -16.50 -4.22
C VAL A 16 17.38 -15.91 -4.06
N GLY A 17 17.49 -14.59 -3.98
CA GLY A 17 18.76 -13.89 -3.80
C GLY A 17 18.60 -12.38 -3.94
N TYR A 18 19.74 -11.68 -3.96
CA TYR A 18 19.76 -10.24 -4.13
C TYR A 18 20.87 -9.82 -5.09
N PHE A 19 20.55 -8.93 -6.02
CA PHE A 19 21.53 -8.26 -6.87
C PHE A 19 21.47 -6.76 -6.64
N LYS A 20 22.59 -6.15 -6.25
CA LYS A 20 22.66 -4.71 -5.90
C LYS A 20 21.54 -4.27 -4.95
N ARG A 21 21.30 -5.07 -3.89
CA ARG A 21 20.23 -4.86 -2.88
C ARG A 21 18.79 -4.91 -3.44
N ARG A 22 18.59 -5.40 -4.67
CA ARG A 22 17.28 -5.66 -5.25
C ARG A 22 16.98 -7.16 -5.14
N PRO A 23 15.77 -7.57 -4.71
CA PRO A 23 15.41 -8.97 -4.63
C PRO A 23 15.43 -9.59 -6.04
N MET A 24 15.91 -10.83 -6.11
CA MET A 24 15.89 -11.66 -7.31
C MET A 24 14.87 -12.78 -7.14
N TYR A 25 14.28 -13.17 -8.26
CA TYR A 25 13.26 -14.21 -8.33
C TYR A 25 13.69 -15.21 -9.41
N ALA A 26 13.34 -16.48 -9.22
CA ALA A 26 13.57 -17.48 -10.26
C ALA A 26 12.72 -17.15 -11.49
N THR A 27 13.33 -17.07 -12.68
CA THR A 27 12.62 -16.76 -13.93
C THR A 27 11.47 -17.74 -14.18
N ALA A 28 11.68 -19.03 -13.89
CA ALA A 28 10.63 -20.04 -14.03
C ALA A 28 9.42 -19.77 -13.12
N ALA A 29 9.64 -19.30 -11.89
CA ALA A 29 8.55 -18.94 -10.97
C ALA A 29 7.81 -17.69 -11.46
N ALA A 30 8.54 -16.68 -11.95
CA ALA A 30 7.93 -15.47 -12.51
C ALA A 30 7.07 -15.76 -13.75
N LEU A 31 7.51 -16.68 -14.62
CA LEU A 31 6.75 -17.11 -15.80
C LEU A 31 5.55 -18.00 -15.47
N ALA A 32 5.55 -18.65 -14.30
CA ALA A 32 4.47 -19.53 -13.85
C ALA A 32 3.38 -18.79 -13.07
N LEU A 33 3.53 -17.48 -12.83
CA LEU A 33 2.50 -16.68 -12.17
C LEU A 33 1.23 -16.65 -13.00
N ASP A 34 0.11 -16.89 -12.34
CA ASP A 34 -1.21 -16.71 -12.91
C ASP A 34 -1.45 -15.22 -13.18
N GLU A 35 -1.86 -14.89 -14.40
CA GLU A 35 -2.13 -13.52 -14.81
C GLU A 35 -3.30 -12.90 -14.04
N ASP A 36 -4.36 -13.66 -13.75
CA ASP A 36 -5.52 -13.14 -13.03
C ASP A 36 -5.19 -12.86 -11.57
N LEU A 37 -4.30 -13.65 -10.98
CA LEU A 37 -3.74 -13.38 -9.65
C LEU A 37 -2.96 -12.07 -9.62
N VAL A 38 -2.07 -11.86 -10.60
CA VAL A 38 -1.30 -10.61 -10.69
C VAL A 38 -2.22 -9.41 -10.92
N ARG A 39 -3.23 -9.55 -11.80
CA ARG A 39 -4.24 -8.51 -12.00
C ARG A 39 -5.00 -8.19 -10.72
N GLY A 40 -5.33 -9.19 -9.91
CA GLY A 40 -5.99 -9.01 -8.61
C GLY A 40 -5.15 -8.14 -7.66
N VAL A 41 -3.88 -8.49 -7.46
CA VAL A 41 -2.96 -7.71 -6.61
C VAL A 41 -2.83 -6.26 -7.09
N VAL A 42 -2.68 -6.06 -8.40
CA VAL A 42 -2.59 -4.71 -8.99
C VAL A 42 -3.90 -3.94 -8.82
N ALA A 43 -5.05 -4.59 -9.01
CA ALA A 43 -6.36 -3.99 -8.87
C ALA A 43 -6.62 -3.54 -7.42
N GLU A 44 -6.24 -4.34 -6.43
CA GLU A 44 -6.31 -3.97 -5.01
C GLU A 44 -5.47 -2.72 -4.71
N ARG A 45 -4.23 -2.65 -5.23
CA ARG A 45 -3.40 -1.43 -5.08
C ARG A 45 -4.08 -0.22 -5.69
N ILE A 46 -4.61 -0.34 -6.91
CA ILE A 46 -5.30 0.76 -7.61
C ILE A 46 -6.54 1.21 -6.82
N ALA A 47 -7.35 0.27 -6.35
CA ALA A 47 -8.53 0.57 -5.53
C ALA A 47 -8.14 1.30 -4.25
N TRP A 48 -7.07 0.85 -3.56
CA TRP A 48 -6.54 1.55 -2.39
C TRP A 48 -6.05 2.96 -2.72
N GLU A 49 -5.31 3.14 -3.81
CA GLU A 49 -4.81 4.45 -4.22
C GLU A 49 -5.94 5.43 -4.54
N ALA A 50 -7.03 4.95 -5.14
CA ALA A 50 -8.23 5.74 -5.44
C ALA A 50 -9.01 6.12 -4.17
N ALA A 51 -9.06 5.24 -3.16
CA ALA A 51 -9.80 5.45 -1.92
C ALA A 51 -8.99 6.19 -0.83
N SER A 52 -7.70 6.43 -1.04
CA SER A 52 -6.80 7.01 -0.04
C SER A 52 -6.06 8.22 -0.56
N VAL A 53 -5.48 9.02 0.34
CA VAL A 53 -4.67 10.20 -0.01
C VAL A 53 -3.33 10.24 0.74
N PRO A 54 -2.27 10.87 0.19
CA PRO A 54 -1.02 11.08 0.91
C PRO A 54 -1.24 11.95 2.16
N ARG A 55 -0.32 11.82 3.13
CA ARG A 55 -0.31 12.57 4.40
C ARG A 55 -0.64 14.06 4.26
N ASP A 56 0.02 14.77 3.36
CA ASP A 56 -0.14 16.22 3.26
C ASP A 56 -1.51 16.61 2.68
N ALA A 57 -2.04 15.79 1.77
CA ALA A 57 -3.39 15.95 1.25
C ALA A 57 -4.45 15.60 2.31
N ALA A 58 -4.20 14.59 3.15
CA ALA A 58 -5.05 14.25 4.29
C ALA A 58 -5.15 15.42 5.29
N ALA A 59 -4.00 15.97 5.68
CA ALA A 59 -3.90 17.15 6.56
C ALA A 59 -4.65 18.35 5.97
N ALA A 60 -4.42 18.66 4.69
CA ALA A 60 -5.09 19.77 4.01
C ALA A 60 -6.61 19.58 3.94
N ARG A 61 -7.10 18.35 3.75
CA ARG A 61 -8.54 18.05 3.62
C ARG A 61 -9.33 18.36 4.90
N ILE A 62 -8.74 18.12 6.07
CA ILE A 62 -9.41 18.33 7.38
C ILE A 62 -8.91 19.57 8.12
N GLY A 63 -7.96 20.32 7.55
CA GLY A 63 -7.40 21.54 8.14
C GLY A 63 -6.48 21.31 9.35
N TRP A 64 -5.89 20.12 9.48
CA TRP A 64 -5.02 19.76 10.60
C TRP A 64 -3.53 19.86 10.23
N HIS A 65 -2.66 19.84 11.23
CA HIS A 65 -1.22 19.72 11.00
C HIS A 65 -0.86 18.25 10.69
N TRP A 66 0.11 18.02 9.81
CA TRP A 66 0.48 16.67 9.35
C TRP A 66 0.90 15.71 10.47
N ARG A 67 1.47 16.25 11.56
CA ARG A 67 1.85 15.45 12.75
C ARG A 67 0.65 14.81 13.43
N ASP A 68 -0.48 15.52 13.46
CA ASP A 68 -1.70 14.98 14.07
C ASP A 68 -2.29 13.85 13.21
N ILE A 69 -2.23 13.98 11.88
CA ILE A 69 -2.60 12.90 10.95
C ILE A 69 -1.74 11.66 11.18
N VAL A 70 -0.42 11.83 11.23
CA VAL A 70 0.53 10.72 11.48
C VAL A 70 0.21 10.05 12.82
N ARG A 71 0.02 10.84 13.88
CA ARG A 71 -0.34 10.33 15.20
C ARG A 71 -1.65 9.55 15.15
N MET A 72 -2.71 10.04 14.50
CA MET A 72 -3.97 9.31 14.38
C MET A 72 -3.83 7.99 13.62
N GLY A 73 -2.99 7.96 12.58
CA GLY A 73 -2.69 6.74 11.84
C GLY A 73 -1.91 5.72 12.67
N GLU A 74 -0.87 6.17 13.39
CA GLU A 74 -0.04 5.33 14.27
C GLU A 74 -0.82 4.77 15.46
N GLU A 75 -1.78 5.54 15.99
CA GLU A 75 -2.70 5.12 17.05
C GLU A 75 -3.85 4.23 16.54
N GLY A 76 -3.95 4.00 15.22
CA GLY A 76 -5.01 3.20 14.60
C GLY A 76 -6.41 3.84 14.64
N ARG A 77 -6.48 5.16 14.88
CA ARG A 77 -7.74 5.92 14.90
C ARG A 77 -8.26 6.25 13.50
N ILE A 78 -7.36 6.28 12.53
CA ILE A 78 -7.67 6.33 11.09
C ILE A 78 -6.83 5.29 10.37
N THR A 79 -7.37 4.77 9.27
CA THR A 79 -6.71 3.74 8.48
C THR A 79 -5.51 4.33 7.75
N LEU A 80 -4.32 3.96 8.23
CA LEU A 80 -3.03 4.16 7.55
C LEU A 80 -2.64 2.88 6.82
N GLY A 81 -2.51 2.97 5.50
CA GLY A 81 -2.24 1.80 4.65
C GLY A 81 -1.02 1.96 3.74
N LYS A 82 -1.01 1.16 2.66
CA LYS A 82 0.11 1.05 1.72
C LYS A 82 0.50 2.43 1.19
N GLY A 83 1.81 2.69 1.15
CA GLY A 83 2.37 3.94 0.63
C GLY A 83 2.26 5.14 1.58
N GLY A 84 1.94 4.93 2.86
CA GLY A 84 1.79 6.03 3.82
C GLY A 84 0.57 6.89 3.51
N ARG A 85 -0.48 6.26 2.99
CA ARG A 85 -1.73 6.90 2.58
C ARG A 85 -2.82 6.66 3.62
N TYR A 86 -3.76 7.58 3.68
CA TYR A 86 -4.84 7.61 4.66
C TYR A 86 -6.18 7.45 3.94
N LEU A 87 -7.06 6.60 4.46
CA LEU A 87 -8.37 6.34 3.88
C LEU A 87 -9.24 7.60 3.91
N ILE A 88 -9.83 7.97 2.78
CA ILE A 88 -10.63 9.20 2.64
C ILE A 88 -11.85 9.17 3.58
N THR A 89 -12.53 8.03 3.67
CA THR A 89 -13.74 7.89 4.49
C THR A 89 -13.50 8.17 5.97
N ASP A 90 -12.36 7.74 6.52
CA ASP A 90 -12.01 8.03 7.92
C ASP A 90 -11.72 9.51 8.14
N LEU A 91 -11.08 10.17 7.17
CA LEU A 91 -10.83 11.61 7.21
C LEU A 91 -12.13 12.42 7.15
N GLU A 92 -13.09 11.97 6.34
CA GLU A 92 -14.42 12.59 6.24
C GLU A 92 -15.20 12.41 7.55
N ALA A 93 -15.10 11.25 8.19
CA ALA A 93 -15.71 11.01 9.50
C ALA A 93 -15.11 11.89 10.62
N LEU A 94 -13.81 12.21 10.55
CA LEU A 94 -13.16 13.13 11.50
C LEU A 94 -13.53 14.60 11.30
N ALA A 95 -13.95 14.98 10.09
CA ALA A 95 -14.28 16.36 9.73
C ALA A 95 -15.76 16.71 9.96
N ALA A 96 -16.60 15.71 10.22
CA ALA A 96 -18.03 15.84 10.52
C ALA A 96 -18.27 16.11 12.02
#